data_AF-A0A314YDI5-F1
#
_entry.id   AF-A0A314YDI5-F1
#
_cell.length_a   1.000
_cell.length_b   1.000
_cell.length_c   1.000
_cell.angle_alpha   90.00
_cell.angle_beta   90.00
_cell.angle_gamma   90.00
#
_symmetry.space_group_name_H-M   'P 1'
#
loop_
_entity.id
_entity.type
_entity.pdbx_description
1 polymer ?
#
loop_
_entity_poly.entity_id
_entity_poly.type
_entity_poly.pdbx_seq_one_letter_code
_entity_poly.pdbx_strand_id
1 'polypeptide(L)'
;MIRIVGLSATLPNYLEFVESLRKGYQAMFISSLKNNLNAEVALGTVTNVKEACEWLGYTYLFIRMRLNPLVYGIGWDEVVADPSLSLKQRALIADAARALDKATMMRFDEKSGNFLYRAWSNCKPLLYSILKC
;
A
#
# COMPACT_ATOMS: atom_id res chain seq x y z
N MET A 1 -28.43 -17.00 -16.49
CA MET A 1 -29.35 -15.89 -16.82
C MET A 1 -29.14 -14.80 -15.77
N ILE A 2 -28.27 -13.83 -16.03
CA ILE A 2 -28.00 -12.72 -15.12
C ILE A 2 -29.12 -11.70 -15.34
N ARG A 3 -30.01 -11.52 -14.34
CA ARG A 3 -31.00 -10.44 -14.35
C ARG A 3 -30.27 -9.12 -14.11
N ILE A 4 -30.09 -8.33 -15.17
CA ILE A 4 -29.83 -6.89 -15.03
C ILE A 4 -31.17 -6.27 -14.65
N VAL A 5 -31.47 -6.24 -13.35
CA VAL A 5 -32.59 -5.42 -12.83
C VAL A 5 -32.19 -3.97 -13.06
N GLY A 6 -33.01 -3.24 -13.80
CA GLY A 6 -32.72 -1.90 -14.28
C GLY A 6 -32.24 -0.98 -13.15
N LEU A 7 -31.04 -0.41 -13.32
CA LEU A 7 -30.67 0.83 -12.65
C LEU A 7 -31.62 1.91 -13.18
N SER A 8 -32.73 2.14 -12.49
CA SER A 8 -33.41 3.42 -12.59
C SER A 8 -32.45 4.46 -12.05
N ALA A 9 -31.91 5.28 -12.96
CA ALA A 9 -30.93 6.32 -12.68
C ALA A 9 -31.62 7.49 -11.97
N THR A 10 -32.02 7.28 -10.71
CA THR A 10 -32.32 8.37 -9.80
C THR A 10 -31.00 8.94 -9.28
N LEU A 11 -30.91 10.26 -9.10
CA LEU A 11 -29.71 10.97 -8.63
C LEU A 11 -29.04 10.33 -7.39
N PRO A 12 -29.78 9.81 -6.39
CA PRO A 12 -29.19 9.13 -5.23
C PRO A 12 -28.39 7.87 -5.62
N ASN A 13 -28.93 7.06 -6.54
CA ASN A 13 -28.31 5.80 -6.98
C ASN A 13 -26.99 6.06 -7.74
N TYR A 14 -26.92 7.15 -8.50
CA TYR A 14 -25.70 7.53 -9.22
C TYR A 14 -24.60 8.02 -8.27
N LEU A 15 -24.96 8.84 -7.28
CA LEU A 15 -24.02 9.34 -6.28
C LEU A 15 -23.42 8.21 -5.44
N GLU A 16 -24.26 7.29 -4.94
CA GLU A 16 -23.79 6.11 -4.22
C GLU A 16 -22.87 5.22 -5.07
N PHE A 17 -23.19 5.07 -6.35
CA PHE A 17 -22.35 4.33 -7.29
C PHE A 17 -20.98 4.99 -7.49
N VAL A 18 -20.94 6.30 -7.73
CA VAL A 18 -19.68 7.05 -7.88
C VAL A 18 -18.86 7.01 -6.58
N GLU A 19 -19.49 7.12 -5.42
CA GLU A 19 -18.81 6.97 -4.13
C GLU A 19 -18.25 5.56 -3.91
N SER A 20 -19.00 4.53 -4.30
CA SER A 20 -18.56 3.13 -4.24
C SER A 20 -17.34 2.89 -5.13
N LEU A 21 -17.37 3.39 -6.37
CA LEU A 21 -16.23 3.32 -7.29
C LEU A 21 -14.99 4.03 -6.73
N ARG A 22 -15.18 5.22 -6.13
CA ARG A 22 -14.09 5.99 -5.50
C ARG A 22 -13.42 5.19 -4.37
N LYS A 23 -14.23 4.59 -3.49
CA LYS A 23 -13.74 3.75 -2.39
C LYS A 23 -13.00 2.51 -2.89
N GLY A 24 -13.52 1.85 -3.93
CA GLY A 24 -12.88 0.69 -4.55
C GLY A 24 -11.50 1.00 -5.14
N TYR A 25 -11.38 2.09 -5.88
CA TYR A 25 -10.10 2.53 -6.45
C TYR A 25 -9.08 2.88 -5.35
N GLN A 26 -9.50 3.59 -4.30
CA GLN A 26 -8.64 3.93 -3.16
C GLN A 26 -8.10 2.68 -2.45
N ALA A 27 -8.94 1.68 -2.22
CA ALA A 27 -8.55 0.43 -1.57
C ALA A 27 -7.58 -0.39 -2.43
N MET A 28 -7.84 -0.47 -3.75
CA MET A 28 -6.95 -1.16 -4.69
C MET A 28 -5.54 -0.53 -4.68
N PHE A 29 -5.43 0.79 -4.60
CA PHE A 29 -4.15 1.50 -4.58
C PHE A 29 -3.30 1.25 -3.32
N ILE A 30 -3.92 1.27 -2.13
CA ILE A 30 -3.21 0.98 -0.86
C ILE A 30 -2.76 -0.49 -0.83
N SER A 31 -3.56 -1.40 -1.36
CA SER A 31 -3.17 -2.81 -1.51
C SER A 31 -1.96 -2.95 -2.44
N SER A 32 -1.94 -2.24 -3.56
CA SER A 32 -0.81 -2.27 -4.50
C SER A 32 0.48 -1.72 -3.89
N LEU A 33 0.42 -0.70 -3.02
CA LEU A 33 1.61 -0.17 -2.35
C LEU A 33 2.38 -1.24 -1.57
N LYS A 34 1.67 -2.09 -0.81
CA LYS A 34 2.28 -3.16 -0.01
C LYS A 34 3.00 -4.18 -0.89
N ASN A 35 2.35 -4.61 -1.98
CA ASN A 35 2.91 -5.57 -2.91
C ASN A 35 4.13 -5.01 -3.64
N ASN A 36 4.05 -3.75 -4.08
CA ASN A 36 5.15 -3.06 -4.75
C ASN A 36 6.35 -2.89 -3.81
N LEU A 37 6.12 -2.47 -2.55
CA LEU A 37 7.18 -2.34 -1.56
C LEU A 37 7.86 -3.70 -1.30
N ASN A 38 7.09 -4.77 -1.17
CA ASN A 38 7.62 -6.12 -0.98
C ASN A 38 8.50 -6.56 -2.16
N ALA A 39 8.11 -6.23 -3.40
CA ALA A 39 8.89 -6.54 -4.59
C ALA A 39 10.23 -5.80 -4.62
N GLU A 40 10.24 -4.49 -4.31
CA GLU A 40 11.48 -3.69 -4.29
C GLU A 40 12.45 -4.14 -3.20
N VAL A 41 11.94 -4.55 -2.04
CA VAL A 41 12.76 -5.12 -0.96
C VAL A 41 13.31 -6.49 -1.36
N ALA A 42 12.54 -7.31 -2.07
CA ALA A 42 13.01 -8.60 -2.60
C ALA A 42 14.06 -8.44 -3.69
N LEU A 43 13.99 -7.36 -4.49
CA LEU A 43 14.99 -6.99 -5.48
C LEU A 43 16.26 -6.38 -4.85
N GLY A 44 16.16 -5.90 -3.60
CA GLY A 44 17.25 -5.21 -2.92
C GLY A 44 17.41 -3.74 -3.32
N THR A 45 16.48 -3.19 -4.11
CA THR A 45 16.46 -1.77 -4.49
C THR A 45 16.21 -0.87 -3.29
N VAL A 46 15.39 -1.34 -2.35
CA VAL A 46 14.96 -0.61 -1.16
C VAL A 46 15.30 -1.42 0.09
N THR A 47 16.12 -0.86 0.98
CA THR A 47 16.62 -1.56 2.17
C THR A 47 16.17 -0.93 3.49
N ASN A 48 15.70 0.32 3.45
CA ASN A 48 15.30 1.06 4.64
C ASN A 48 14.12 2.00 4.37
N VAL A 49 13.49 2.47 5.45
CA VAL A 49 12.31 3.36 5.38
C VAL A 49 12.61 4.66 4.63
N LYS A 50 13.83 5.19 4.72
CA LYS A 50 14.21 6.44 4.03
C LYS A 50 14.23 6.23 2.52
N GLU A 51 14.91 5.19 2.05
CA GLU A 51 14.92 4.78 0.64
C GLU A 51 13.52 4.46 0.12
N ALA A 52 12.68 3.81 0.94
CA ALA A 52 11.29 3.56 0.58
C ALA A 52 10.48 4.85 0.43
N CYS A 53 10.73 5.88 1.24
CA CYS A 53 10.08 7.18 1.10
C CYS A 53 10.53 7.89 -0.18
N GLU A 54 11.83 7.84 -0.50
CA GLU A 54 12.38 8.38 -1.75
C GLU A 54 11.77 7.66 -2.97
N TRP A 55 11.76 6.33 -2.95
CA TRP A 55 11.11 5.49 -3.97
C TRP A 55 9.63 5.87 -4.13
N LEU A 56 8.87 5.96 -3.03
CA LEU A 56 7.47 6.35 -3.06
C LEU A 56 7.28 7.73 -3.69
N GLY A 57 8.19 8.67 -3.43
CA GLY A 57 8.20 10.02 -3.99
C GLY A 57 8.26 10.06 -5.52
N TYR A 58 8.88 9.06 -6.15
CA TYR A 58 8.95 8.96 -7.61
C TYR A 58 7.76 8.22 -8.24
N THR A 59 6.87 7.62 -7.44
CA THR A 59 5.74 6.87 -7.97
C THR A 59 4.58 7.75 -8.43
N TYR A 60 3.78 7.23 -9.37
CA TYR A 60 2.54 7.85 -9.80
C TYR A 60 1.54 8.07 -8.64
N LEU A 61 1.54 7.17 -7.65
CA LEU A 61 0.67 7.29 -6.47
C LEU A 61 0.95 8.59 -5.71
N PHE A 62 2.22 8.90 -5.45
CA PHE A 62 2.59 10.12 -4.73
C PHE A 62 2.23 11.40 -5.48
N ILE A 63 2.44 11.41 -6.80
CA ILE A 63 2.03 12.54 -7.66
C ILE A 63 0.51 12.77 -7.52
N ARG A 64 -0.30 11.72 -7.57
CA ARG A 64 -1.77 11.81 -7.43
C ARG A 64 -2.21 12.23 -6.03
N MET A 65 -1.51 11.79 -4.98
CA MET A 65 -1.77 12.22 -3.60
C MET A 65 -1.53 13.72 -3.43
N ARG A 66 -0.51 14.28 -4.07
CA ARG A 66 -0.25 15.73 -4.06
C ARG A 66 -1.27 16.53 -4.86
N LEU A 67 -1.72 16.00 -6.00
CA LEU A 67 -2.70 16.68 -6.85
C LEU A 67 -4.11 16.68 -6.25
N ASN A 68 -4.51 15.61 -5.55
CA ASN A 68 -5.86 15.48 -4.97
C ASN A 68 -5.82 14.86 -3.56
N PRO A 69 -5.27 15.57 -2.56
CA PRO A 69 -5.01 15.04 -1.21
C PRO A 69 -6.28 14.54 -0.49
N LEU A 70 -7.40 15.24 -0.67
CA LEU A 70 -8.68 14.90 -0.04
C LEU A 70 -9.19 13.50 -0.42
N VAL A 71 -8.94 13.07 -1.66
CA VAL A 71 -9.37 11.75 -2.15
C VAL A 71 -8.67 10.63 -1.40
N TYR A 72 -7.45 10.89 -0.90
CA TYR A 72 -6.64 9.95 -0.14
C TYR A 72 -6.78 10.11 1.37
N GLY A 73 -7.75 10.91 1.83
CA GLY A 73 -7.97 11.17 3.25
C GLY A 73 -6.85 11.98 3.90
N ILE A 74 -6.19 12.83 3.11
CA ILE A 74 -5.23 13.81 3.61
C ILE A 74 -5.98 15.13 3.76
N GLY A 75 -6.08 15.63 5.00
CA GLY A 75 -6.74 16.90 5.29
C GLY A 75 -5.98 18.10 4.72
N TRP A 76 -6.66 19.21 4.50
CA TRP A 76 -6.00 20.45 4.07
C TRP A 76 -4.96 20.92 5.10
N ASP A 77 -5.24 20.74 6.39
CA ASP A 77 -4.30 21.09 7.47
C ASP A 77 -2.98 20.31 7.35
N GLU A 78 -3.04 19.02 6.99
CA GLU A 78 -1.85 18.19 6.76
C GLU A 78 -1.03 18.69 5.55
N VAL A 79 -1.71 19.11 4.47
CA VAL A 79 -1.05 19.62 3.26
C VAL A 79 -0.41 20.98 3.49
N VAL A 80 -1.05 21.84 4.28
CA VAL A 80 -0.51 23.16 4.63
C VAL A 80 0.69 23.01 5.57
N ALA A 81 0.62 22.09 6.53
CA ALA A 81 1.71 21.81 7.46
C ALA A 81 2.91 21.14 6.76
N ASP A 82 2.66 20.23 5.82
CA ASP A 82 3.70 19.55 5.04
C ASP A 82 3.32 19.47 3.54
N PRO A 83 3.68 20.49 2.74
CA PRO A 83 3.44 20.50 1.30
C PRO A 83 4.16 19.37 0.54
N SER A 84 5.21 18.80 1.15
CA SER A 84 5.97 17.69 0.60
C SER A 84 5.38 16.33 0.97
N LEU A 85 4.42 16.28 1.90
CA LEU A 85 3.79 15.05 2.42
C LEU A 85 4.80 14.01 2.94
N SER A 86 6.00 14.42 3.32
CA SER A 86 7.08 13.58 3.84
C SER A 86 6.66 12.77 5.07
N LEU A 87 5.91 13.39 5.99
CA LEU A 87 5.40 12.73 7.18
C LEU A 87 4.41 11.62 6.81
N LYS A 88 3.54 11.91 5.83
CA LYS A 88 2.53 10.97 5.34
C LYS A 88 3.16 9.79 4.61
N GLN A 89 4.18 10.04 3.80
CA GLN A 89 4.96 8.99 3.12
C GLN A 89 5.54 8.02 4.14
N ARG A 90 6.21 8.53 5.18
CA ARG A 90 6.80 7.71 6.22
C ARG A 90 5.75 6.87 6.96
N ALA A 91 4.60 7.45 7.28
CA ALA A 91 3.50 6.73 7.90
C ALA A 91 2.97 5.60 7.00
N LEU A 92 2.73 5.87 5.70
CA LEU A 92 2.26 4.88 4.74
C LEU A 92 3.24 3.72 4.56
N ILE A 93 4.54 4.01 4.45
CA ILE A 93 5.59 3.01 4.35
C ILE A 93 5.70 2.18 5.63
N ALA A 94 5.66 2.82 6.80
CA ALA A 94 5.70 2.11 8.08
C ALA A 94 4.48 1.19 8.25
N ASP A 95 3.29 1.65 7.88
CA ASP A 95 2.06 0.84 7.92
C ASP A 95 2.12 -0.34 6.96
N ALA A 96 2.63 -0.12 5.75
CA ALA A 96 2.85 -1.18 4.77
C ALA A 96 3.88 -2.20 5.29
N ALA A 97 5.00 -1.74 5.84
CA ALA A 97 6.04 -2.59 6.40
C ALA A 97 5.54 -3.44 7.57
N ARG A 98 4.78 -2.85 8.50
CA ARG A 98 4.13 -3.58 9.61
C ARG A 98 3.15 -4.63 9.11
N ALA A 99 2.37 -4.31 8.08
CA ALA A 99 1.45 -5.27 7.47
C ALA A 99 2.19 -6.44 6.79
N LEU A 100 3.30 -6.17 6.10
CA LEU A 100 4.13 -7.18 5.43
C LEU A 100 4.89 -8.07 6.43
N ASP A 101 5.35 -7.51 7.54
CA ASP A 101 5.99 -8.28 8.62
C ASP A 101 4.99 -9.22 9.29
N LYS A 102 3.76 -8.73 9.57
CA LYS A 102 2.65 -9.56 10.04
C LYS A 102 2.28 -10.67 9.05
N ALA A 103 2.34 -10.38 7.75
CA ALA A 103 2.11 -11.37 6.68
C ALA A 103 3.31 -12.30 6.44
N THR A 104 4.40 -12.16 7.20
CA THR A 104 5.64 -12.95 7.08
C THR A 104 6.36 -12.83 5.74
N MET A 105 6.12 -11.77 4.97
CA MET A 105 6.77 -11.56 3.65
C MET A 105 8.09 -10.81 3.76
N MET A 106 8.25 -10.00 4.80
CA MET A 106 9.44 -9.19 5.09
C MET A 106 9.72 -9.26 6.60
N ARG A 107 10.90 -8.84 7.04
CA ARG A 107 11.16 -8.46 8.45
C ARG A 107 11.36 -6.96 8.51
N PHE A 108 10.67 -6.32 9.45
CA PHE A 108 10.79 -4.90 9.68
C PHE A 108 11.30 -4.65 11.10
N ASP A 109 12.39 -3.91 11.23
CA ASP A 109 12.86 -3.41 12.52
C ASP A 109 12.46 -1.94 12.70
N GLU A 110 11.53 -1.69 13.62
CA GLU A 110 11.02 -0.33 13.89
C GLU A 110 12.10 0.61 14.47
N LYS A 111 13.11 0.07 15.16
CA LYS A 111 14.14 0.90 15.80
C LYS A 111 15.14 1.43 14.78
N SER A 112 15.61 0.57 13.88
CA SER A 112 16.55 0.96 12.83
C SER A 112 15.87 1.48 11.58
N GLY A 113 14.60 1.13 11.35
CA GLY A 113 13.89 1.43 10.11
C GLY A 113 14.39 0.60 8.92
N ASN A 114 15.06 -0.53 9.18
CA ASN A 114 15.60 -1.40 8.14
C ASN A 114 14.61 -2.50 7.75
N PHE A 115 14.69 -2.90 6.48
CA PHE A 115 13.96 -4.01 5.90
C PHE A 115 14.92 -5.16 5.65
N LEU A 116 14.51 -6.37 6.05
CA LEU A 116 15.21 -7.59 5.64
C LEU A 116 14.24 -8.45 4.85
N TYR A 117 14.64 -8.81 3.64
CA TYR A 117 13.88 -9.73 2.82
C TYR A 117 13.75 -11.09 3.51
N ARG A 118 12.52 -11.61 3.57
CA ARG A 118 12.28 -12.99 4.01
C ARG A 118 12.01 -13.84 2.78
N ALA A 119 12.97 -14.66 2.39
CA ALA A 119 12.76 -15.63 1.34
C ALA A 119 11.60 -16.57 1.71
N TRP A 120 10.69 -16.83 0.76
CA TRP A 120 9.57 -17.75 0.93
C TRP A 120 10.01 -19.15 1.38
N SER A 121 11.24 -19.55 1.03
CA SER A 121 11.90 -20.78 1.51
C SER A 121 11.98 -20.87 3.04
N ASN A 122 12.02 -19.73 3.75
CA ASN A 122 12.05 -19.66 5.21
C ASN A 122 10.65 -19.60 5.85
N CYS A 123 9.57 -19.50 5.05
CA CYS A 123 8.18 -19.58 5.51
C CYS A 123 7.60 -21.02 5.54
N LYS A 124 8.40 -22.03 5.17
CA LYS A 124 8.07 -23.43 5.45
C LYS A 124 9.10 -24.07 6.38
N PRO A 125 8.85 -24.10 7.70
CA PRO A 125 9.46 -25.11 8.57
C PRO A 125 9.05 -26.54 8.17
N LEU A 126 8.09 -26.71 7.24
CA LEU A 126 7.42 -27.99 6.95
C LEU A 126 7.70 -28.59 5.56
N LEU A 127 8.51 -27.99 4.67
CA LEU A 127 8.86 -28.64 3.40
C LEU A 127 10.19 -29.39 3.41
N TYR A 128 11.09 -29.06 4.36
CA TYR A 128 12.36 -29.76 4.50
C TYR A 128 12.23 -31.18 5.10
N SER A 129 11.07 -31.52 5.65
CA SER A 129 10.74 -32.86 6.15
C SER A 129 10.08 -33.79 5.12
N ILE A 130 9.68 -33.29 3.94
CA ILE A 130 9.04 -34.10 2.88
C ILE A 130 10.00 -34.38 1.72
N LEU A 131 11.03 -33.54 1.50
CA LEU A 131 12.02 -33.71 0.41
C LEU A 131 13.30 -34.46 0.85
N LYS A 132 13.27 -35.18 1.97
CA LYS A 132 14.32 -36.12 2.41
C LYS A 132 13.78 -37.55 2.61
N CYS A 133 12.80 -37.95 1.81
CA CYS A 133 12.45 -39.35 1.58
C CYS A 133 12.69 -39.69 0.11
#